data_AF-A0A957T341-F1
#
_entry.id   AF-A0A957T341-F1
#
_cell.length_a   1.000
_cell.length_b   1.000
_cell.length_c   1.000
_cell.angle_alpha   90.00
_cell.angle_beta   90.00
_cell.angle_gamma   90.00
#
_symmetry.space_group_name_H-M   'P 1'
#
loop_
_entity.id
_entity.type
_entity.pdbx_description
1 polymer ?
#
loop_
_entity_poly.entity_id
_entity_poly.type
_entity_poly.pdbx_seq_one_letter_code
_entity_poly.pdbx_strand_id
1 'polypeptide(L)'
;AACGLQTSTHSEREESQLQISTAVLERWFAPAKSARPSYGDRLGVLLTAEEVTKVRGLFERQLLNQSVTWEGRLLYLTATRA
;
A
#
# COMPACT_ATOMS: atom_id res chain seq x y z
N ALA A 1 -10.25 -2.00 -27.85
CA ALA A 1 -9.92 -0.57 -28.04
C ALA A 1 -11.22 0.23 -27.99
N ALA A 2 -11.49 0.97 -26.90
CA ALA A 2 -12.80 1.59 -26.69
C ALA A 2 -12.89 3.08 -27.08
N CYS A 3 -11.83 3.73 -27.58
CA CYS A 3 -11.86 5.16 -27.95
C CYS A 3 -10.96 5.53 -29.17
N GLY A 4 -10.58 4.59 -30.04
CA GLY A 4 -9.66 4.87 -31.17
C GLY A 4 -8.24 5.26 -30.72
N LEU A 5 -7.87 4.92 -29.48
CA LEU A 5 -6.55 5.12 -28.92
C LEU A 5 -5.84 3.77 -28.83
N GLN A 6 -4.59 3.74 -29.27
CA GLN A 6 -3.66 2.65 -29.00
C GLN A 6 -2.92 2.97 -27.71
N THR A 7 -2.96 2.06 -26.73
CA THR A 7 -2.33 2.27 -25.42
C THR A 7 -1.10 1.38 -25.25
N SER A 8 0.02 1.95 -24.81
CA SER A 8 1.16 1.18 -24.31
C SER A 8 1.25 1.28 -22.79
N THR A 9 1.71 0.21 -22.16
CA THR A 9 1.94 0.16 -20.72
C THR A 9 3.42 -0.04 -20.48
N HIS A 10 4.00 0.83 -19.67
CA HIS A 10 5.38 0.72 -19.19
C HIS A 10 5.34 0.47 -17.70
N SER A 11 6.09 -0.53 -17.24
CA SER A 11 6.20 -0.88 -15.83
C SER A 11 7.64 -0.72 -15.38
N GLU A 12 7.84 -0.05 -14.27
CA GLU A 12 9.12 0.09 -13.60
C GLU A 12 9.01 -0.44 -12.18
N ARG A 13 10.05 -1.16 -11.73
CA ARG A 13 10.18 -1.57 -10.33
C ARG A 13 11.07 -0.57 -9.62
N GLU A 14 10.61 -0.10 -8.49
CA GLU A 14 11.36 0.80 -7.63
C GLU A 14 11.62 0.07 -6.31
N GLU A 15 12.89 -0.08 -5.97
CA GLU A 15 13.30 -0.62 -4.67
C GLU A 15 13.86 0.49 -3.82
N SER A 16 13.36 0.61 -2.59
CA SER A 16 13.79 1.61 -1.63
C SER A 16 13.94 0.99 -0.24
N GLN A 17 14.72 1.62 0.62
CA GLN A 17 14.75 1.25 2.04
C GLN A 17 13.72 2.09 2.77
N LEU A 18 12.73 1.43 3.39
CA LEU A 18 11.73 2.09 4.21
C LEU A 18 11.99 1.75 5.68
N GLN A 19 12.26 2.77 6.48
CA GLN A 19 12.24 2.62 7.93
C GLN A 19 10.80 2.56 8.43
N ILE A 20 10.44 1.46 9.08
CA ILE A 20 9.13 1.29 9.69
C ILE A 20 9.11 2.00 11.05
N SER A 21 8.72 3.27 11.04
CA SER A 21 8.54 4.06 12.26
C SER A 21 7.12 3.94 12.82
N THR A 22 6.91 4.42 14.04
CA THR A 22 5.57 4.51 14.66
C THR A 22 4.58 5.24 13.74
N ALA A 23 5.01 6.33 13.11
CA ALA A 23 4.17 7.11 12.19
C ALA A 23 3.74 6.30 10.94
N VAL A 24 4.59 5.39 10.45
CA VAL A 24 4.24 4.49 9.33
C VAL A 24 3.16 3.51 9.76
N LEU A 25 3.33 2.88 10.93
CA LEU A 25 2.35 1.94 11.48
C LEU A 25 1.02 2.64 11.81
N GLU A 26 1.06 3.82 12.41
CA GLU A 26 -0.13 4.64 12.64
C GLU A 26 -0.85 4.95 11.33
N ARG A 27 -0.13 5.35 10.28
CA ARG A 27 -0.75 5.60 8.96
C ARG A 27 -1.41 4.35 8.37
N TRP A 28 -0.87 3.16 8.60
CA TRP A 28 -1.43 1.92 8.08
C TRP A 28 -2.68 1.47 8.83
N PHE A 29 -2.71 1.62 10.15
CA PHE A 29 -3.78 1.10 11.00
C PHE A 29 -4.79 2.14 11.48
N ALA A 30 -4.51 3.44 11.32
CA ALA A 30 -5.49 4.48 11.62
C ALA A 30 -6.67 4.42 10.64
N PRO A 31 -7.88 4.79 11.07
CA PRO A 31 -9.02 4.91 10.18
C PRO A 31 -8.72 5.83 9.00
N ALA A 32 -9.13 5.45 7.80
CA ALA A 32 -8.99 6.30 6.63
C ALA A 32 -9.69 7.64 6.83
N LYS A 33 -8.95 8.72 6.54
CA LYS A 33 -9.49 10.09 6.52
C LYS A 33 -10.15 10.46 5.19
N SER A 34 -10.07 9.58 4.19
CA SER A 34 -10.60 9.80 2.84
C SER A 34 -11.34 8.56 2.35
N ALA A 35 -11.89 8.62 1.13
CA ALA A 35 -12.58 7.50 0.51
C ALA A 35 -11.68 6.26 0.30
N ARG A 36 -10.36 6.38 0.40
CA ARG A 36 -9.44 5.25 0.27
C ARG A 36 -9.24 4.58 1.64
N PRO A 37 -9.69 3.32 1.82
CA PRO A 37 -9.54 2.61 3.09
C PRO A 37 -8.06 2.41 3.44
N SER A 38 -7.73 2.51 4.73
CA SER A 38 -6.40 2.20 5.24
C SER A 38 -6.14 0.69 5.19
N TYR A 39 -4.91 0.28 5.53
CA TYR A 39 -4.62 -1.15 5.61
C TYR A 39 -5.44 -1.80 6.74
N GLY A 40 -5.54 -1.14 7.90
CA GLY A 40 -6.39 -1.56 9.00
C GLY A 40 -7.86 -1.68 8.61
N ASP A 41 -8.40 -0.70 7.89
CA ASP A 41 -9.80 -0.73 7.42
C ASP A 41 -10.05 -1.92 6.47
N ARG A 42 -9.09 -2.21 5.57
CA ARG A 42 -9.18 -3.36 4.67
C ARG A 42 -9.13 -4.69 5.43
N LEU A 43 -8.29 -4.80 6.46
CA LEU A 43 -8.26 -5.98 7.31
C LEU A 43 -9.58 -6.16 8.06
N GLY A 44 -10.20 -5.08 8.51
CA GLY A 44 -11.49 -5.10 9.22
C GLY A 44 -12.68 -5.62 8.39
N VAL A 45 -12.53 -5.75 7.07
CA VAL A 45 -13.51 -6.44 6.21
C VAL A 45 -13.49 -7.95 6.42
N LEU A 46 -12.35 -8.51 6.83
CA LEU A 46 -12.11 -9.95 6.94
C LEU A 46 -11.89 -10.42 8.38
N LEU A 47 -11.48 -9.50 9.26
CA LEU A 47 -11.08 -9.77 10.64
C LEU A 47 -11.89 -8.94 11.62
N THR A 48 -12.06 -9.47 12.83
CA THR A 48 -12.60 -8.71 13.95
C THR A 48 -11.63 -7.61 14.38
N ALA A 49 -12.12 -6.58 15.07
CA ALA A 49 -11.27 -5.50 15.60
C ALA A 49 -10.16 -6.02 16.54
N GLU A 50 -10.43 -7.08 17.30
CA GLU A 50 -9.42 -7.72 18.17
C GLU A 50 -8.31 -8.38 17.35
N GLU A 51 -8.66 -9.08 16.27
CA GLU A 51 -7.68 -9.69 15.36
C GLU A 51 -6.86 -8.64 14.61
N VAL A 52 -7.47 -7.55 14.16
CA VAL A 52 -6.73 -6.41 13.57
C VAL A 52 -5.74 -5.82 14.58
N THR A 53 -6.13 -5.73 15.86
CA THR A 53 -5.24 -5.27 16.93
C THR A 53 -4.08 -6.25 17.15
N LYS A 54 -4.32 -7.56 17.10
CA LYS A 54 -3.25 -8.58 17.16
C LYS A 54 -2.27 -8.43 16.00
N VAL A 55 -2.78 -8.25 14.78
CA VAL A 55 -1.94 -8.03 13.58
C VAL A 55 -1.09 -6.77 13.76
N ARG A 56 -1.67 -5.66 14.22
CA ARG A 56 -0.91 -4.44 14.53
C ARG A 56 0.21 -4.71 15.54
N GLY A 57 -0.07 -5.43 16.62
CA GLY A 57 0.93 -5.80 17.62
C GLY A 57 2.07 -6.66 17.06
N LEU A 58 1.79 -7.52 16.08
CA LEU A 58 2.83 -8.27 15.38
C LEU A 58 3.75 -7.35 14.57
N PHE A 59 3.17 -6.39 13.84
CA PHE A 59 3.94 -5.40 13.08
C PHE A 59 4.81 -4.55 14.00
N GLU A 60 4.27 -4.05 15.11
CA GLU A 60 5.03 -3.28 16.10
C GLU A 60 6.20 -4.10 16.66
N ARG A 61 5.98 -5.37 17.04
CA ARG A 61 7.02 -6.21 17.62
C ARG A 61 8.13 -6.60 16.64
N GLN A 62 7.77 -6.84 15.38
CA GLN A 62 8.70 -7.42 14.40
C GLN A 62 9.35 -6.39 13.48
N LEU A 63 8.67 -5.27 13.21
CA LEU A 63 9.07 -4.33 12.18
C LEU A 63 9.39 -2.93 12.73
N LEU A 64 8.93 -2.56 13.92
CA LEU A 64 9.20 -1.21 14.44
C LEU A 64 10.71 -0.94 14.53
N ASN A 65 11.11 0.22 14.00
CA ASN A 65 12.49 0.68 13.85
C ASN A 65 13.38 -0.17 12.92
N GLN A 66 12.82 -1.14 12.21
CA GLN A 66 13.53 -1.89 11.17
C GLN A 66 13.48 -1.13 9.84
N SER A 67 14.57 -1.21 9.09
CA SER A 67 14.58 -0.83 7.67
C SER A 67 14.30 -2.07 6.84
N VAL A 68 13.24 -2.02 6.04
CA VAL A 68 12.88 -3.10 5.13
C VAL A 68 13.06 -2.66 3.69
N THR A 69 13.47 -3.61 2.85
CA THR A 69 13.43 -3.41 1.40
C THR A 69 11.98 -3.31 0.96
N TRP A 70 11.60 -2.14 0.48
CA TRP A 70 10.27 -1.83 0.00
C TRP A 70 10.27 -1.80 -1.54
N GLU A 71 9.53 -2.72 -2.15
CA GLU A 71 9.34 -2.75 -3.61
C GLU A 71 8.02 -2.04 -3.97
N GLY A 72 8.15 -0.96 -4.73
CA GLY A 72 7.07 -0.31 -5.46
C GLY A 72 7.05 -0.75 -6.92
N ARG A 73 5.87 -0.66 -7.55
CA ARG A 73 5.74 -0.81 -9.00
C ARG A 73 5.03 0.41 -9.57
N LEU A 74 5.71 1.11 -10.45
CA LEU A 74 5.18 2.27 -11.14
C LEU A 74 4.71 1.86 -12.53
N LEU A 75 3.45 2.17 -12.82
CA LEU A 75 2.82 1.87 -14.10
C LEU A 75 2.52 3.18 -14.82
N TYR A 76 3.13 3.37 -15.99
CA TYR A 76 2.83 4.45 -16.89
C TYR A 76 2.00 3.93 -18.06
N LEU A 77 0.88 4.60 -18.32
CA LEU A 77 0.05 4.34 -19.48
C LEU A 77 0.27 5.48 -20.48
N THR A 78 0.72 5.15 -21.69
CA THR A 78 0.69 6.11 -22.80
C THR A 78 -0.42 5.72 -23.75
N ALA A 79 -1.08 6.72 -24.34
CA ALA A 79 -2.12 6.53 -25.32
C ALA A 79 -1.84 7.42 -26.53
N THR A 80 -1.77 6.83 -27.72
CA THR A 80 -1.66 7.54 -28.99
C THR A 80 -2.95 7.36 -29.78
N ARG A 81 -3.29 8.31 -30.64
CA ARG A 81 -4.38 8.13 -31.61
C ARG A 81 -3.98 7.03 -32.59
N ALA A 82 -4.87 6.06 -32.78
CA ALA A 82 -4.70 4.98 -33.76
C ALA A 82 -4.92 5.47 -35.19
#